data_AF-A0A920JZY7-F1
#
_entry.id   AF-A0A920JZY7-F1
#
_cell.length_a   1.000
_cell.length_b   1.000
_cell.length_c   1.000
_cell.angle_alpha   90.00
_cell.angle_beta   90.00
_cell.angle_gamma   90.00
#
_symmetry.space_group_name_H-M   'P 1'
#
loop_
_entity.id
_entity.type
_entity.pdbx_description
1 polymer ?
#
loop_
_entity_poly.entity_id
_entity_poly.type
_entity_poly.pdbx_seq_one_letter_code
_entity_poly.pdbx_strand_id
1 'polypeptide(L)'
;MSYKSDIEIAREAQKRPIQEIGSKLGIPSEHLLPYGHDKAKVSQDFINSVQKNDDGKLILVTAINPTPAGEGKTTTTVGLGDGLNRIGKKAAICIREASLGPCFGMKGGAAGGGYAQVVPMEEMNLHFTGDFHAITSAHNLLAAMIDNHIYWGNALEIDERRVAWRRVMDMNDRALRDIVTSLGGVSNGFPRQTGFDITVASEVMAILCLATDLEDLQKRLGDIIVAYRRDKTPIYCR
;
A
#
# COMPACT_ATOMS: atom_id res chain seq x y z
N MET A 1 26.34 -5.29 27.58
CA MET A 1 26.37 -4.27 26.51
C MET A 1 24.99 -3.62 26.49
N SER A 2 24.91 -2.29 26.57
CA SER A 2 23.65 -1.58 26.37
C SER A 2 23.49 -1.33 24.87
N TYR A 3 22.48 -1.92 24.24
CA TYR A 3 22.13 -1.65 22.85
C TYR A 3 21.05 -0.58 22.83
N LYS A 4 21.21 0.44 21.99
CA LYS A 4 20.13 1.40 21.74
C LYS A 4 18.97 0.67 21.08
N SER A 5 17.76 1.05 21.44
CA SER A 5 16.55 0.61 20.77
C SER A 5 16.49 1.15 19.34
N ASP A 6 15.72 0.48 18.48
CA ASP A 6 15.55 0.87 17.09
C ASP A 6 15.08 2.33 16.93
N ILE A 7 14.20 2.77 17.82
CA ILE A 7 13.65 4.14 17.78
C ILE A 7 14.66 5.19 18.22
N GLU A 8 15.54 4.88 19.18
CA GLU A 8 16.61 5.79 19.60
C GLU A 8 17.60 5.98 18.45
N ILE A 9 17.98 4.91 17.76
CA ILE A 9 18.84 4.98 16.57
C ILE A 9 18.19 5.83 15.48
N ALA A 10 16.89 5.61 15.20
CA ALA A 10 16.15 6.37 14.19
C ALA A 10 16.05 7.86 14.51
N ARG A 11 15.87 8.24 15.79
CA ARG A 11 15.74 9.65 16.22
C ARG A 11 17.08 10.38 16.22
N GLU A 12 18.18 9.69 16.50
CA GLU A 12 19.54 10.25 16.44
C GLU A 12 20.09 10.35 15.01
N ALA A 13 19.45 9.71 14.02
CA ALA A 13 19.91 9.69 12.64
C ALA A 13 19.96 11.10 12.03
N GLN A 14 21.12 11.47 11.50
CA GLN A 14 21.28 12.70 10.72
C GLN A 14 20.73 12.52 9.31
N LYS A 15 19.42 12.72 9.18
CA LYS A 15 18.70 12.68 7.91
C LYS A 15 19.21 13.78 6.98
N ARG A 16 19.40 13.45 5.71
CA ARG A 16 19.68 14.44 4.67
C ARG A 16 18.36 14.90 4.04
N PRO A 17 18.29 16.15 3.53
CA PRO A 17 17.17 16.58 2.71
C PRO A 17 16.94 15.61 1.55
N ILE A 18 15.67 15.30 1.27
CA ILE A 18 15.31 14.33 0.23
C ILE A 18 15.79 14.78 -1.16
N GLN A 19 15.92 16.09 -1.38
CA GLN A 19 16.48 16.67 -2.60
C GLN A 19 17.95 16.27 -2.82
N GLU A 20 18.74 16.16 -1.74
CA GLU A 20 20.12 15.67 -1.84
C GLU A 20 20.16 14.19 -2.21
N ILE A 21 19.21 13.40 -1.70
CA ILE A 21 19.08 11.98 -2.06
C ILE A 21 18.68 11.83 -3.53
N GLY A 22 17.71 12.62 -4.00
CA GLY A 22 17.30 12.66 -5.40
C GLY A 22 18.45 13.06 -6.34
N SER A 23 19.23 14.08 -5.97
CA SER A 23 20.41 14.51 -6.74
C SER A 23 21.44 13.38 -6.92
N LYS A 24 21.72 12.60 -5.88
CA LYS A 24 22.59 11.40 -5.98
C LYS A 24 22.06 10.34 -6.96
N LEU A 25 20.73 10.24 -7.07
CA LEU A 25 20.08 9.32 -7.99
C LEU A 25 19.97 9.90 -9.41
N GLY A 26 20.19 11.20 -9.59
CA GLY A 26 20.02 11.91 -10.85
C GLY A 26 18.58 12.36 -11.10
N ILE A 27 17.79 12.55 -10.04
CA ILE A 27 16.41 13.05 -10.09
C ILE A 27 16.42 14.56 -9.86
N PRO A 28 16.05 15.38 -10.84
CA PRO A 28 15.94 16.82 -10.68
C PRO A 28 14.90 17.20 -9.61
N SER A 29 15.11 18.33 -8.93
CA SER A 29 14.28 18.77 -7.80
C SER A 29 12.82 19.02 -8.18
N GLU A 30 12.57 19.48 -9.40
CA GLU A 30 11.23 19.72 -9.95
C GLU A 30 10.41 18.45 -10.11
N HIS A 31 11.07 17.29 -10.17
CA HIS A 31 10.43 15.97 -10.25
C HIS A 31 10.27 15.29 -8.89
N LEU A 32 10.64 15.96 -7.79
CA LEU A 32 10.45 15.50 -6.43
C LEU A 32 9.34 16.32 -5.77
N LEU A 33 8.18 15.70 -5.55
CA LEU A 33 7.05 16.29 -4.83
C LEU A 33 7.24 16.09 -3.33
N PRO A 34 7.66 17.09 -2.54
CA PRO A 34 8.12 16.87 -1.17
C PRO A 34 6.97 16.67 -0.19
N TYR A 35 7.16 15.76 0.77
CA TYR A 35 6.32 15.55 1.95
C TYR A 35 7.17 15.87 3.17
N GLY A 36 7.25 17.16 3.50
CA GLY A 36 8.26 17.66 4.43
C GLY A 36 9.65 17.70 3.77
N HIS A 37 10.70 17.52 4.56
CA HIS A 37 12.08 17.70 4.10
C HIS A 37 12.82 16.39 3.77
N ASP A 38 12.30 15.24 4.20
CA ASP A 38 12.99 13.94 4.17
C ASP A 38 12.23 12.85 3.40
N LYS A 39 11.13 13.21 2.73
CA LYS A 39 10.31 12.32 1.88
C LYS A 39 9.82 13.07 0.66
N ALA A 40 9.66 12.36 -0.45
CA ALA A 40 9.07 12.90 -1.67
C ALA A 40 8.44 11.79 -2.49
N LYS A 41 7.42 12.12 -3.28
CA LYS A 41 7.00 11.31 -4.42
C LYS A 41 7.79 11.71 -5.66
N VAL A 42 8.13 10.74 -6.50
CA VAL A 42 8.76 11.00 -7.80
C VAL A 42 7.67 11.19 -8.84
N SER A 43 7.76 12.25 -9.65
CA SER A 43 6.77 12.56 -10.68
C SER A 43 6.73 11.50 -11.78
N GLN A 44 5.54 11.26 -12.35
CA GLN A 44 5.36 10.32 -13.46
C GLN A 44 6.18 10.73 -14.71
N ASP A 45 6.31 12.03 -14.98
CA ASP A 45 7.09 12.54 -16.13
C ASP A 45 8.55 12.09 -16.06
N PHE A 46 9.15 12.13 -14.86
CA PHE A 46 10.52 11.64 -14.68
C PHE A 46 10.59 10.13 -14.88
N ILE A 47 9.67 9.37 -14.29
CA ILE A 47 9.60 7.90 -14.45
C ILE A 47 9.52 7.54 -15.94
N ASN A 48 8.67 8.23 -16.70
CA ASN A 48 8.53 8.04 -18.14
C ASN A 48 9.81 8.40 -18.92
N SER A 49 10.52 9.46 -18.52
CA SER A 49 11.73 9.91 -19.21
C SER A 49 12.90 8.91 -19.12
N VAL A 50 12.92 8.07 -18.09
CA VAL A 50 14.00 7.09 -17.86
C VAL A 50 13.69 5.68 -18.37
N GLN A 51 12.50 5.41 -18.92
CA GLN A 51 12.10 4.06 -19.37
C GLN A 51 12.94 3.49 -20.52
N LYS A 52 13.70 4.35 -21.23
CA LYS A 52 14.60 3.92 -22.33
C LYS A 52 16.03 3.60 -21.85
N ASN A 53 16.33 3.83 -20.57
CA ASN A 53 17.65 3.53 -20.02
C ASN A 53 17.81 2.01 -19.84
N ASP A 54 19.05 1.53 -19.91
CA ASP A 54 19.34 0.13 -19.59
C ASP A 54 19.04 -0.17 -18.11
N ASP A 55 18.43 -1.31 -17.86
CA ASP A 55 18.16 -1.77 -16.50
C ASP A 55 19.45 -2.04 -15.72
N GLY A 56 19.41 -1.70 -14.43
CA GLY A 56 20.44 -2.09 -13.47
C GLY A 56 20.42 -3.59 -13.14
N LYS A 57 21.23 -3.99 -12.15
CA LYS A 57 21.17 -5.36 -11.61
C LYS A 57 20.06 -5.47 -10.56
N LEU A 58 19.12 -6.38 -10.78
CA LEU A 58 18.07 -6.71 -9.81
C LEU A 58 18.56 -7.78 -8.84
N ILE A 59 18.55 -7.47 -7.53
CA ILE A 59 18.90 -8.41 -6.47
C ILE A 59 17.67 -8.61 -5.59
N LEU A 60 17.11 -9.82 -5.63
CA LEU A 60 15.97 -10.21 -4.79
C LEU A 60 16.46 -10.76 -3.45
N VAL A 61 16.04 -10.14 -2.35
CA VAL A 61 16.29 -10.64 -0.99
C VAL A 61 15.09 -11.48 -0.54
N THR A 62 15.34 -12.75 -0.27
CA THR A 62 14.35 -13.70 0.28
C THR A 62 14.84 -14.31 1.59
N ALA A 63 13.99 -15.08 2.25
CA ALA A 63 14.31 -15.78 3.49
C ALA A 63 13.66 -17.17 3.51
N ILE A 64 14.11 -18.01 4.44
CA ILE A 64 13.44 -19.27 4.80
C ILE A 64 12.04 -19.01 5.37
N ASN A 65 11.29 -20.08 5.63
CA ASN A 65 9.99 -20.00 6.29
C ASN A 65 10.09 -19.21 7.61
N PRO A 66 9.17 -18.24 7.86
CA PRO A 66 9.20 -17.45 9.08
C PRO A 66 9.08 -18.30 10.35
N THR A 67 9.87 -17.96 11.35
CA THR A 67 9.91 -18.58 12.68
C THR A 67 9.75 -17.51 13.77
N PRO A 68 9.38 -17.88 15.00
CA PRO A 68 9.32 -16.93 16.12
C PRO A 68 10.66 -16.24 16.44
N ALA A 69 11.79 -16.76 15.96
CA ALA A 69 13.11 -16.17 16.16
C ALA A 69 13.34 -14.89 15.33
N GLY A 70 12.63 -14.74 14.21
CA GLY A 70 12.76 -13.61 13.29
C GLY A 70 13.98 -13.73 12.36
N GLU A 71 13.76 -13.50 11.07
CA GLU A 71 14.78 -13.76 10.04
C GLU A 71 15.54 -12.50 9.59
N GLY A 72 15.09 -11.30 9.99
CA GLY A 72 15.78 -10.05 9.68
C GLY A 72 15.79 -9.65 8.20
N LYS A 73 14.87 -10.16 7.37
CA LYS A 73 14.85 -9.94 5.90
C LYS A 73 14.96 -8.47 5.49
N THR A 74 14.17 -7.58 6.10
CA THR A 74 14.24 -6.14 5.74
C THR A 74 15.55 -5.53 6.20
N THR A 75 16.03 -5.88 7.40
CA THR A 75 17.34 -5.44 7.92
C THR A 75 18.47 -5.82 6.96
N THR A 76 18.46 -7.05 6.42
CA THR A 76 19.42 -7.49 5.40
C THR A 76 19.28 -6.72 4.10
N THR A 77 18.06 -6.38 3.68
CA THR A 77 17.82 -5.59 2.46
C THR A 77 18.43 -4.20 2.57
N VAL A 78 18.19 -3.50 3.70
CA VAL A 78 18.77 -2.18 3.96
C VAL A 78 20.28 -2.25 4.06
N GLY A 79 20.81 -3.18 4.89
CA GLY A 79 22.25 -3.33 5.08
C GLY A 79 23.01 -3.73 3.82
N LEU A 80 22.40 -4.52 2.92
CA LEU A 80 22.97 -4.83 1.61
C LEU A 80 23.06 -3.57 0.74
N GLY A 81 22.02 -2.74 0.71
CA GLY A 81 22.03 -1.47 0.00
C GLY A 81 23.13 -0.52 0.50
N ASP A 82 23.26 -0.39 1.82
CA ASP A 82 24.32 0.40 2.45
C ASP A 82 25.71 -0.14 2.12
N GLY A 83 25.89 -1.47 2.21
CA GLY A 83 27.14 -2.15 1.89
C GLY A 83 27.57 -1.94 0.43
N LEU A 84 26.63 -2.06 -0.52
CA LEU A 84 26.88 -1.82 -1.94
C LEU A 84 27.32 -0.37 -2.20
N ASN A 85 26.67 0.60 -1.57
CA ASN A 85 27.06 2.00 -1.67
C ASN A 85 28.45 2.24 -1.05
N ARG A 86 28.77 1.59 0.07
CA ARG A 86 30.08 1.71 0.73
C ARG A 86 31.24 1.19 -0.11
N ILE A 87 31.01 0.19 -0.97
CA ILE A 87 32.02 -0.32 -1.92
C ILE A 87 31.99 0.40 -3.27
N GLY A 88 31.29 1.53 -3.37
CA GLY A 88 31.28 2.40 -4.56
C GLY A 88 30.30 1.98 -5.66
N LYS A 89 29.33 1.10 -5.38
CA LYS A 89 28.24 0.80 -6.34
C LYS A 89 27.08 1.77 -6.13
N LYS A 90 26.52 2.32 -7.22
CA LYS A 90 25.27 3.09 -7.17
C LYS A 90 24.11 2.12 -6.97
N ALA A 91 23.61 2.03 -5.74
CA ALA A 91 22.54 1.09 -5.36
C ALA A 91 21.40 1.82 -4.64
N ALA A 92 20.18 1.36 -4.89
CA ALA A 92 18.96 1.76 -4.20
C ALA A 92 18.22 0.50 -3.73
N ILE A 93 17.38 0.65 -2.70
CA ILE A 93 16.55 -0.43 -2.17
C ILE A 93 15.07 -0.10 -2.38
N CYS A 94 14.25 -1.14 -2.53
CA CYS A 94 12.81 -1.02 -2.60
C CYS A 94 12.21 -1.91 -1.50
N ILE A 95 11.34 -1.33 -0.67
CA ILE A 95 10.64 -2.04 0.41
C ILE A 95 9.15 -1.68 0.38
N ARG A 96 8.33 -2.51 1.02
CA ARG A 96 6.89 -2.28 1.12
C ARG A 96 6.58 -1.30 2.26
N GLU A 97 5.59 -0.45 2.05
CA GLU A 97 4.96 0.34 3.12
C GLU A 97 4.28 -0.60 4.14
N ALA A 98 4.33 -0.20 5.42
CA ALA A 98 3.72 -0.96 6.51
C ALA A 98 2.25 -0.60 6.65
N SER A 99 1.39 -1.58 6.90
CA SER A 99 0.00 -1.31 7.32
C SER A 99 -0.01 -0.62 8.68
N LEU A 100 -0.90 0.36 8.82
CA LEU A 100 -1.07 1.17 10.02
C LEU A 100 -1.65 0.31 11.17
N GLY A 101 -2.65 -0.53 10.88
CA GLY A 101 -3.35 -1.33 11.88
C GLY A 101 -2.42 -2.16 12.81
N PRO A 102 -1.48 -2.96 12.27
CA PRO A 102 -0.51 -3.73 13.05
C PRO A 102 0.35 -2.91 14.01
N CYS A 103 0.62 -1.63 13.71
CA CYS A 103 1.41 -0.76 14.58
C CYS A 103 0.73 -0.46 15.92
N PHE A 104 -0.60 -0.56 15.98
CA PHE A 104 -1.40 -0.44 17.21
C PHE A 104 -1.76 -1.80 17.82
N GLY A 105 -1.23 -2.89 17.27
CA GLY A 105 -1.40 -4.26 17.75
C GLY A 105 -0.09 -4.82 18.32
N MET A 106 0.41 -5.89 17.71
CA MET A 106 1.60 -6.61 18.19
C MET A 106 2.88 -6.38 17.36
N LYS A 107 2.83 -5.65 16.24
CA LYS A 107 3.99 -5.48 15.34
C LYS A 107 4.33 -4.00 15.14
N GLY A 108 5.43 -3.56 15.74
CA GLY A 108 6.04 -2.26 15.45
C GLY A 108 7.21 -2.41 14.48
N GLY A 109 7.18 -1.70 13.35
CA GLY A 109 8.33 -1.48 12.46
C GLY A 109 8.49 -2.49 11.31
N ALA A 110 8.25 -2.03 10.07
CA ALA A 110 8.54 -2.79 8.86
C ALA A 110 9.82 -2.35 8.13
N ALA A 111 10.53 -1.35 8.65
CA ALA A 111 11.59 -0.61 7.94
C ALA A 111 13.03 -1.04 8.29
N GLY A 112 13.24 -2.29 8.73
CA GLY A 112 14.56 -2.80 9.14
C GLY A 112 14.75 -2.80 10.66
N GLY A 113 15.99 -2.82 11.13
CA GLY A 113 16.33 -2.87 12.56
C GLY A 113 17.80 -2.57 12.83
N GLY A 114 18.11 -2.14 14.06
CA GLY A 114 19.43 -1.67 14.46
C GLY A 114 19.92 -0.50 13.61
N TYR A 115 21.16 -0.56 13.13
CA TYR A 115 21.75 0.47 12.27
C TYR A 115 21.41 0.34 10.77
N ALA A 116 20.61 -0.67 10.40
CA ALA A 116 20.15 -0.90 9.03
C ALA A 116 18.63 -0.69 8.97
N GLN A 117 18.24 0.59 8.90
CA GLN A 117 16.84 1.03 8.92
C GLN A 117 16.58 2.08 7.83
N VAL A 118 15.33 2.14 7.36
CA VAL A 118 14.82 3.28 6.59
C VAL A 118 14.15 4.27 7.55
N VAL A 119 14.45 5.55 7.37
CA VAL A 119 13.93 6.66 8.19
C VAL A 119 13.25 7.70 7.29
N PRO A 120 12.21 8.42 7.76
CA PRO A 120 11.67 8.44 9.13
C PRO A 120 10.74 7.27 9.47
N MET A 121 11.13 6.44 10.45
CA MET A 121 10.42 5.20 10.81
C MET A 121 9.00 5.46 11.35
N GLU A 122 8.83 6.48 12.20
CA GLU A 122 7.52 6.80 12.79
C GLU A 122 6.48 7.17 11.72
N GLU A 123 6.88 7.98 10.74
CA GLU A 123 5.98 8.39 9.65
C GLU A 123 5.68 7.23 8.70
N MET A 124 6.66 6.39 8.39
CA MET A 124 6.47 5.17 7.58
C MET A 124 5.51 4.15 8.21
N ASN A 125 5.40 4.12 9.54
CA ASN A 125 4.51 3.22 10.26
C ASN A 125 3.09 3.81 10.46
N LEU A 126 2.88 5.07 10.10
CA LEU A 126 1.60 5.77 10.29
C LEU A 126 0.97 6.11 8.94
N HIS A 127 0.91 7.39 8.60
CA HIS A 127 0.22 7.85 7.39
C HIS A 127 1.13 7.99 6.18
N PHE A 128 2.45 7.93 6.40
CA PHE A 128 3.49 8.12 5.42
C PHE A 128 3.17 9.22 4.39
N THR A 129 2.90 8.85 3.13
CA THR A 129 2.52 9.80 2.07
C THR A 129 1.04 9.72 1.66
N GLY A 130 0.23 8.95 2.39
CA GLY A 130 -1.21 8.83 2.22
C GLY A 130 -1.67 7.74 1.25
N ASP A 131 -0.79 6.85 0.80
CA ASP A 131 -1.10 5.86 -0.24
C ASP A 131 -2.18 4.89 0.22
N PHE A 132 -2.10 4.40 1.46
CA PHE A 132 -3.12 3.49 1.98
C PHE A 132 -4.46 4.18 2.21
N HIS A 133 -4.47 5.49 2.48
CA HIS A 133 -5.72 6.26 2.54
C HIS A 133 -6.36 6.40 1.17
N ALA A 134 -5.55 6.63 0.12
CA ALA A 134 -6.04 6.69 -1.26
C ALA A 134 -6.63 5.34 -1.71
N ILE A 135 -5.95 4.23 -1.41
CA ILE A 135 -6.43 2.87 -1.70
C ILE A 135 -7.72 2.57 -0.94
N THR A 136 -7.78 2.92 0.35
CA THR A 136 -8.99 2.76 1.18
C THR A 136 -10.16 3.52 0.58
N SER A 137 -9.91 4.77 0.17
CA SER A 137 -10.93 5.65 -0.39
C SER A 137 -11.46 5.13 -1.73
N ALA A 138 -10.57 4.72 -2.64
CA ALA A 138 -10.94 4.14 -3.93
C ALA A 138 -11.75 2.84 -3.76
N HIS A 139 -11.30 1.93 -2.89
CA HIS A 139 -11.99 0.67 -2.63
C HIS A 139 -13.40 0.90 -2.06
N ASN A 140 -13.52 1.79 -1.07
CA ASN A 140 -14.80 2.07 -0.42
C ASN A 140 -15.73 2.91 -1.28
N LEU A 141 -15.22 3.74 -2.20
CA LEU A 141 -16.01 4.41 -3.21
C LEU A 141 -16.70 3.38 -4.11
N LEU A 142 -15.99 2.37 -4.59
CA LEU A 142 -16.59 1.29 -5.39
C LEU A 142 -17.67 0.54 -4.59
N ALA A 143 -17.42 0.22 -3.32
CA ALA A 143 -18.43 -0.39 -2.45
C ALA A 143 -19.69 0.50 -2.31
N ALA A 144 -19.51 1.82 -2.15
CA ALA A 144 -20.61 2.78 -2.09
C ALA A 144 -21.38 2.87 -3.42
N MET A 145 -20.67 2.85 -4.56
CA MET A 145 -21.29 2.88 -5.89
C MET A 145 -22.12 1.62 -6.17
N ILE A 146 -21.68 0.44 -5.73
CA ILE A 146 -22.43 -0.81 -5.86
C ILE A 146 -23.76 -0.70 -5.10
N ASP A 147 -23.71 -0.30 -3.82
CA ASP A 147 -24.91 -0.17 -3.00
C ASP A 147 -25.85 0.93 -3.52
N ASN A 148 -25.31 2.03 -4.02
CA ASN A 148 -26.08 3.10 -4.66
C ASN A 148 -26.75 2.64 -5.96
N HIS A 149 -26.06 1.84 -6.78
CA HIS A 149 -26.62 1.27 -8.00
C HIS A 149 -27.79 0.32 -7.70
N ILE A 150 -27.65 -0.51 -6.67
CA ILE A 150 -28.73 -1.39 -6.19
C ILE A 150 -29.90 -0.53 -5.72
N TYR A 151 -29.63 0.52 -4.94
CA TYR A 151 -30.65 1.43 -4.42
C TYR A 151 -31.48 2.10 -5.53
N TRP A 152 -30.81 2.62 -6.56
CA TRP A 152 -31.46 3.36 -7.66
C TRP A 152 -31.95 2.45 -8.81
N GLY A 153 -32.54 1.30 -8.47
CA GLY A 153 -33.27 0.46 -9.41
C GLY A 153 -32.49 -0.72 -9.97
N ASN A 154 -31.23 -0.93 -9.55
CA ASN A 154 -30.45 -2.15 -9.83
C ASN A 154 -30.52 -2.61 -11.30
N ALA A 155 -30.32 -1.70 -12.24
CA ALA A 155 -30.47 -2.00 -13.68
C ALA A 155 -29.53 -3.08 -14.22
N LEU A 156 -28.49 -3.44 -13.46
CA LEU A 156 -27.53 -4.51 -13.80
C LEU A 156 -27.96 -5.88 -13.25
N GLU A 157 -29.07 -5.92 -12.50
CA GLU A 157 -29.63 -7.12 -11.87
C GLU A 157 -28.65 -7.82 -10.91
N ILE A 158 -27.90 -7.02 -10.12
CA ILE A 158 -27.01 -7.52 -9.08
C ILE A 158 -27.81 -8.38 -8.09
N ASP A 159 -27.38 -9.62 -7.85
CA ASP A 159 -27.88 -10.39 -6.71
C ASP A 159 -27.14 -9.90 -5.45
N GLU A 160 -27.86 -9.23 -4.55
CA GLU A 160 -27.33 -8.61 -3.33
C GLU A 160 -26.59 -9.61 -2.42
N ARG A 161 -26.94 -10.90 -2.51
CA ARG A 161 -26.30 -11.99 -1.75
C ARG A 161 -24.98 -12.44 -2.37
N ARG A 162 -24.65 -11.95 -3.56
CA ARG A 162 -23.47 -12.32 -4.36
C ARG A 162 -22.64 -11.11 -4.77
N VAL A 163 -22.70 -10.05 -3.98
CA VAL A 163 -21.70 -8.98 -4.04
C VAL A 163 -20.40 -9.54 -3.46
N ALA A 164 -19.39 -9.73 -4.31
CA ALA A 164 -18.07 -10.22 -3.89
C ALA A 164 -17.24 -9.10 -3.26
N TRP A 165 -17.51 -7.85 -3.64
CA TRP A 165 -16.80 -6.68 -3.16
C TRP A 165 -17.18 -6.32 -1.71
N ARG A 166 -16.21 -6.45 -0.82
CA ARG A 166 -16.29 -6.06 0.60
C ARG A 166 -15.98 -4.57 0.76
N ARG A 167 -15.74 -4.13 1.99
CA ARG A 167 -15.17 -2.82 2.31
C ARG A 167 -13.79 -2.99 2.92
N VAL A 168 -13.03 -1.92 3.08
CA VAL A 168 -11.72 -1.98 3.76
C VAL A 168 -11.48 -0.86 4.75
N MET A 169 -10.65 -1.15 5.74
CA MET A 169 -10.14 -0.19 6.71
C MET A 169 -8.76 -0.65 7.17
N ASP A 170 -7.79 0.28 7.26
CA ASP A 170 -6.44 -0.07 7.68
C ASP A 170 -6.28 -0.12 9.21
N MET A 171 -7.18 -0.86 9.86
CA MET A 171 -7.24 -1.05 11.30
C MET A 171 -7.43 -2.54 11.61
N ASN A 172 -6.88 -2.98 12.74
CA ASN A 172 -7.09 -4.34 13.24
C ASN A 172 -8.44 -4.46 13.96
N ASP A 173 -9.54 -4.38 13.21
CA ASP A 173 -10.89 -4.48 13.77
C ASP A 173 -11.56 -5.82 13.41
N ARG A 174 -11.63 -6.72 14.39
CA ARG A 174 -12.27 -8.04 14.20
C ARG A 174 -13.80 -7.97 14.15
N ALA A 175 -14.41 -6.92 14.69
CA ALA A 175 -15.87 -6.80 14.77
C ALA A 175 -16.51 -6.53 13.40
N LEU A 176 -15.72 -6.01 12.45
CA LEU A 176 -16.17 -5.68 11.10
C LEU A 176 -16.05 -6.84 10.09
N ARG A 177 -15.57 -8.02 10.50
CA ARG A 177 -15.35 -9.17 9.58
C ARG A 177 -16.63 -9.64 8.90
N ASP A 178 -17.72 -9.67 9.64
CA ASP A 178 -19.05 -10.10 9.18
C ASP A 178 -20.10 -9.15 9.75
N ILE A 179 -20.76 -8.40 8.86
CA ILE A 179 -21.76 -7.40 9.22
C ILE A 179 -22.97 -7.48 8.28
N VAL A 180 -24.08 -6.86 8.71
CA VAL A 180 -25.21 -6.55 7.84
C VAL A 180 -25.28 -5.04 7.68
N THR A 181 -25.30 -4.55 6.44
CA THR A 181 -25.40 -3.11 6.13
C THR A 181 -26.79 -2.73 5.64
N SER A 182 -27.02 -1.42 5.44
CA SER A 182 -28.24 -0.88 4.80
C SER A 182 -29.54 -1.23 5.53
N LEU A 183 -29.48 -1.22 6.87
CA LEU A 183 -30.64 -1.34 7.75
C LEU A 183 -31.31 0.04 7.95
N GLY A 184 -32.53 0.03 8.48
CA GLY A 184 -33.26 1.26 8.85
C GLY A 184 -34.36 1.70 7.89
N GLY A 185 -34.79 0.81 6.98
CA GLY A 185 -35.96 1.03 6.13
C GLY A 185 -35.61 1.54 4.73
N VAL A 186 -36.66 1.87 3.96
CA VAL A 186 -36.58 2.12 2.51
C VAL A 186 -35.55 3.19 2.15
N SER A 187 -35.38 4.25 2.94
CA SER A 187 -34.44 5.34 2.65
C SER A 187 -32.96 4.97 2.79
N ASN A 188 -32.64 3.82 3.39
CA ASN A 188 -31.28 3.48 3.82
C ASN A 188 -30.65 2.32 3.02
N GLY A 189 -31.31 1.87 1.95
CA GLY A 189 -30.83 0.80 1.08
C GLY A 189 -31.53 -0.54 1.30
N PHE A 190 -30.93 -1.58 0.73
CA PHE A 190 -31.41 -2.96 0.82
C PHE A 190 -30.47 -3.79 1.72
N PRO A 191 -30.97 -4.43 2.78
CA PRO A 191 -30.13 -5.16 3.71
C PRO A 191 -29.36 -6.31 3.07
N ARG A 192 -28.03 -6.34 3.26
CA ARG A 192 -27.18 -7.45 2.81
C ARG A 192 -26.04 -7.74 3.79
N GLN A 193 -25.56 -8.99 3.76
CA GLN A 193 -24.35 -9.38 4.47
C GLN A 193 -23.09 -8.94 3.70
N THR A 194 -22.09 -8.46 4.42
CA THR A 194 -20.78 -8.07 3.89
C THR A 194 -19.76 -8.08 5.04
N GLY A 195 -18.60 -7.45 4.84
CA GLY A 195 -17.64 -7.18 5.90
C GLY A 195 -16.51 -6.27 5.44
N PHE A 196 -15.55 -6.10 6.32
CA PHE A 196 -14.32 -5.34 6.09
C PHE A 196 -13.11 -6.25 6.08
N ASP A 197 -12.19 -5.96 5.17
CA ASP A 197 -10.83 -6.48 5.20
C ASP A 197 -9.84 -5.36 5.55
N ILE A 198 -8.61 -5.73 5.91
CA ILE A 198 -7.56 -4.73 6.11
C ILE A 198 -7.17 -4.14 4.75
N THR A 199 -6.92 -2.83 4.66
CA THR A 199 -6.69 -2.13 3.38
C THR A 199 -5.62 -2.77 2.51
N VAL A 200 -4.53 -3.26 3.09
CA VAL A 200 -3.45 -3.92 2.34
C VAL A 200 -3.85 -5.26 1.71
N ALA A 201 -5.00 -5.83 2.08
CA ALA A 201 -5.58 -7.02 1.46
C ALA A 201 -6.53 -6.70 0.28
N SER A 202 -6.80 -5.42 0.02
CA SER A 202 -7.64 -4.96 -1.09
C SER A 202 -7.07 -5.39 -2.45
N GLU A 203 -7.94 -5.76 -3.39
CA GLU A 203 -7.53 -5.95 -4.78
C GLU A 203 -7.00 -4.66 -5.42
N VAL A 204 -7.48 -3.49 -4.97
CA VAL A 204 -6.93 -2.17 -5.38
C VAL A 204 -5.45 -2.06 -5.02
N MET A 205 -5.02 -2.62 -3.88
CA MET A 205 -3.59 -2.67 -3.50
C MET A 205 -2.81 -3.56 -4.49
N ALA A 206 -3.32 -4.76 -4.78
CA ALA A 206 -2.66 -5.66 -5.71
C ALA A 206 -2.55 -5.05 -7.11
N ILE A 207 -3.61 -4.39 -7.59
CA ILE A 207 -3.63 -3.69 -8.87
C ILE A 207 -2.61 -2.55 -8.88
N LEU A 208 -2.55 -1.72 -7.84
CA LEU A 208 -1.57 -0.63 -7.75
C LEU A 208 -0.13 -1.17 -7.83
N CYS A 209 0.17 -2.28 -7.16
CA CYS A 209 1.52 -2.88 -7.18
C CYS A 209 1.89 -3.56 -8.51
N LEU A 210 0.92 -3.82 -9.39
CA LEU A 210 1.12 -4.54 -10.65
C LEU A 210 0.88 -3.66 -11.89
N ALA A 211 0.31 -2.47 -11.71
CA ALA A 211 0.09 -1.52 -12.78
C ALA A 211 1.42 -0.95 -13.27
N THR A 212 1.51 -0.77 -14.59
CA THR A 212 2.70 -0.21 -15.25
C THR A 212 2.61 1.30 -15.44
N ASP A 213 1.39 1.82 -15.57
CA ASP A 213 1.06 3.24 -15.66
C ASP A 213 -0.40 3.48 -15.23
N LEU A 214 -0.87 4.72 -15.37
CA LEU A 214 -2.23 5.12 -14.99
C LEU A 214 -3.31 4.51 -15.89
N GLU A 215 -3.02 4.28 -17.18
CA GLU A 215 -3.98 3.70 -18.13
C GLU A 215 -4.18 2.20 -17.82
N ASP A 216 -3.09 1.48 -17.58
CA ASP A 216 -3.11 0.08 -17.12
C ASP A 216 -3.79 -0.04 -15.75
N LEU A 217 -3.51 0.89 -14.82
CA LEU A 217 -4.21 0.96 -13.53
C LEU A 217 -5.73 1.10 -13.73
N GLN A 218 -6.17 2.06 -14.54
CA GLN A 218 -7.59 2.29 -14.81
C GLN A 218 -8.25 1.07 -15.45
N LYS A 219 -7.59 0.45 -16.42
CA LYS A 219 -8.10 -0.77 -17.08
C LYS A 219 -8.28 -1.91 -16.08
N ARG A 220 -7.26 -2.20 -15.27
CA ARG A 220 -7.30 -3.25 -14.24
C ARG A 220 -8.39 -3.00 -13.20
N LEU A 221 -8.59 -1.75 -12.78
CA LEU A 221 -9.70 -1.38 -11.91
C LEU A 221 -11.05 -1.66 -12.58
N GLY A 222 -11.21 -1.33 -13.86
CA GLY A 222 -12.43 -1.60 -14.62
C GLY A 222 -12.73 -3.10 -14.80
N ASP A 223 -11.70 -3.94 -14.81
CA ASP A 223 -11.80 -5.40 -14.98
C ASP A 223 -12.04 -6.17 -13.65
N ILE A 224 -12.16 -5.48 -12.51
CA ILE A 224 -12.54 -6.08 -11.22
C ILE A 224 -13.95 -6.67 -11.32
N ILE A 225 -14.12 -7.92 -10.90
CA ILE A 225 -15.45 -8.53 -10.71
C ILE A 225 -15.99 -8.13 -9.34
N VAL A 226 -17.06 -7.33 -9.32
CA VAL A 226 -17.60 -6.77 -8.07
C VAL A 226 -18.79 -7.55 -7.51
N ALA A 227 -19.57 -8.18 -8.38
CA ALA A 227 -20.77 -8.91 -8.02
C ALA A 227 -21.17 -9.91 -9.11
N TYR A 228 -22.22 -10.67 -8.83
CA TYR A 228 -22.82 -11.59 -9.78
C TYR A 228 -24.33 -11.39 -9.87
N ARG A 229 -24.89 -11.66 -11.05
CA ARG A 229 -26.35 -11.78 -11.23
C ARG A 229 -26.87 -13.08 -10.63
N ARG A 230 -28.20 -13.25 -10.65
CA ARG A 230 -28.88 -14.48 -10.20
C ARG A 230 -28.45 -15.71 -11.00
N ASP A 231 -28.24 -15.54 -12.30
CA ASP A 231 -27.74 -16.57 -13.24
C ASP A 231 -26.22 -16.84 -13.12
N LYS A 232 -25.55 -16.20 -12.17
CA LYS A 232 -24.10 -16.27 -11.90
C LYS A 232 -23.22 -15.59 -12.95
N THR A 233 -23.77 -14.80 -13.87
CA THR A 233 -22.94 -13.98 -14.76
C THR A 233 -22.21 -12.89 -13.96
N PRO A 234 -20.92 -12.64 -14.22
CA PRO A 234 -20.14 -11.65 -13.49
C PRO A 234 -20.52 -10.22 -13.89
N ILE A 235 -20.42 -9.31 -12.94
CA ILE A 235 -20.54 -7.87 -13.13
C ILE A 235 -19.19 -7.24 -12.79
N TYR A 236 -18.70 -6.41 -13.70
CA TYR A 236 -17.41 -5.75 -13.61
C TYR A 236 -17.57 -4.31 -13.08
N CYS A 237 -16.47 -3.69 -12.65
CA CYS A 237 -16.46 -2.32 -12.14
C CYS A 237 -16.78 -1.24 -13.20
N ARG A 238 -16.45 -1.50 -14.47
CA ARG A 238 -16.60 -0.56 -15.60
C ARG A 238 -18.03 -0.19 -15.96
#